data_AF-A0A9R0VQ37-F1
#
_entry.id   AF-A0A9R0VQ37-F1
#
_cell.length_a   1.000
_cell.length_b   1.000
_cell.length_c   1.000
_cell.angle_alpha   90.00
_cell.angle_beta   90.00
_cell.angle_gamma   90.00
#
_symmetry.space_group_name_H-M   'P 1'
#
loop_
_entity.id
_entity.type
_entity.pdbx_description
1 polymer ?
#
loop_
_entity_poly.entity_id
_entity_poly.type
_entity_poly.pdbx_seq_one_letter_code
_entity_poly.pdbx_strand_id
1 'polypeptide(L)'
;MSGGQELNLPPGFRFHPTDEELVTHYLCRRCAGAPIAVPIITEIDLYKFDPWQLPKMALYGEKEWYFFSPRDRKYPNGSRPNRAAGSGYWKATGADKPVGTPKPLAIKKALVFYAGKAPKGEKTNWIMHEYRLADVDRSARKKNSLRVG
;
A
#
# COMPACT_ATOMS: atom_id res chain seq x y z
N MET A 1 22.26 9.00 -9.52
CA MET A 1 22.78 7.89 -8.71
C MET A 1 22.34 8.15 -7.27
N SER A 2 21.36 7.40 -6.75
CA SER A 2 20.98 7.50 -5.34
C SER A 2 21.15 6.11 -4.75
N GLY A 3 22.18 5.96 -3.91
CA GLY A 3 22.47 4.71 -3.23
C GLY A 3 21.26 4.30 -2.39
N GLY A 4 20.80 3.06 -2.58
CA GLY A 4 20.00 2.42 -1.54
C GLY A 4 20.85 2.46 -0.28
N GLN A 5 20.33 3.08 0.79
CA GLN A 5 20.97 2.96 2.09
C GLN A 5 20.89 1.49 2.46
N GLU A 6 22.01 0.79 2.34
CA GLU A 6 22.15 -0.57 2.83
C GLU A 6 22.09 -0.46 4.37
N LEU A 7 20.91 -0.73 4.91
CA LEU A 7 20.71 -0.85 6.34
C LEU A 7 21.64 -1.97 6.83
N ASN A 8 22.65 -1.59 7.62
CA ASN A 8 23.56 -2.51 8.29
C ASN A 8 22.83 -3.23 9.42
N LEU A 9 21.91 -4.13 9.06
CA LEU A 9 21.16 -4.95 9.99
C LEU A 9 21.89 -6.28 10.19
N PRO A 10 21.96 -6.79 11.43
CA PRO A 10 22.53 -8.10 11.68
C PRO A 10 21.82 -9.19 10.85
N PRO A 11 22.54 -10.26 10.47
CA PRO A 11 21.92 -11.42 9.81
C PRO A 11 20.69 -11.92 10.58
N GLY A 12 19.62 -12.21 9.83
CA GLY A 12 18.35 -12.70 10.39
C GLY A 12 17.35 -11.60 10.75
N PHE A 13 17.76 -10.34 10.82
CA PHE A 13 16.81 -9.24 11.00
C PHE A 13 15.98 -9.04 9.73
N ARG A 14 14.66 -8.91 9.89
CA ARG A 14 13.72 -8.73 8.78
C ARG A 14 12.71 -7.66 9.10
N PHE A 15 12.26 -6.97 8.07
CA PHE A 15 11.09 -6.10 8.20
C PHE A 15 9.82 -6.96 8.22
N HIS A 16 9.24 -7.12 9.40
CA HIS A 16 8.01 -7.88 9.63
C HIS A 16 7.09 -7.13 10.60
N PRO A 17 6.59 -5.94 10.22
CA PRO A 17 5.78 -5.11 11.09
C PRO A 17 4.42 -5.74 11.35
N THR A 18 3.87 -5.50 12.53
CA THR A 18 2.45 -5.70 12.80
C THR A 18 1.58 -4.72 12.01
N ASP A 19 0.29 -5.02 11.85
CA ASP A 19 -0.68 -4.11 11.23
C ASP A 19 -0.62 -2.70 11.87
N GLU A 20 -0.47 -2.64 13.19
CA GLU A 20 -0.42 -1.39 13.96
C GLU A 20 0.90 -0.64 13.77
N GLU A 21 2.04 -1.33 13.77
CA GLU A 21 3.33 -0.69 13.53
C GLU A 21 3.41 -0.07 12.13
N LEU A 22 2.90 -0.79 11.12
CA LEU A 22 2.84 -0.29 9.74
C LEU A 22 2.00 0.98 9.65
N VAL A 23 0.88 1.04 10.37
CA VAL A 23 0.00 2.21 10.38
C VAL A 23 0.64 3.37 11.14
N THR A 24 1.04 3.16 12.39
CA THR A 24 1.47 4.23 13.31
C THR A 24 2.85 4.77 12.96
N HIS A 25 3.81 3.91 12.64
CA HIS A 25 5.20 4.32 12.40
C HIS A 25 5.53 4.64 10.94
N TYR A 26 4.71 4.17 9.99
CA TYR A 26 4.95 4.42 8.57
C TYR A 26 3.83 5.24 7.93
N LEU A 27 2.60 4.74 7.86
CA LEU A 27 1.51 5.41 7.13
C LEU A 27 1.14 6.78 7.73
N CYS A 28 0.88 6.85 9.04
CA CYS A 28 0.53 8.09 9.72
C CYS A 28 1.65 9.13 9.61
N ARG A 29 2.91 8.70 9.82
CA ARG A 29 4.08 9.58 9.70
C ARG A 29 4.25 10.11 8.28
N ARG A 30 4.13 9.23 7.27
CA ARG A 30 4.23 9.64 5.86
C ARG A 30 3.18 10.68 5.50
N CYS A 31 1.93 10.47 5.91
CA CYS A 31 0.83 11.41 5.68
C CYS A 31 1.00 12.75 6.42
N ALA A 32 1.61 12.73 7.62
CA ALA A 32 1.92 13.93 8.39
C ALA A 32 3.17 14.68 7.90
N GLY A 33 3.89 14.16 6.89
CA GLY A 33 5.20 14.69 6.50
C GLY A 33 6.27 14.55 7.59
N ALA A 34 6.04 13.67 8.57
CA ALA A 34 6.93 13.45 9.69
C ALA A 34 8.09 12.51 9.29
N PRO A 35 9.27 12.64 9.93
CA PRO A 35 10.39 11.72 9.69
C PRO A 35 10.02 10.26 10.00
N ILE A 36 10.37 9.36 9.08
CA ILE A 36 10.29 7.90 9.24
C ILE A 36 11.67 7.41 9.66
N ALA A 37 11.74 6.66 10.76
CA ALA A 37 13.01 6.22 11.35
C ALA A 37 13.85 5.37 10.39
N VAL A 38 13.19 4.50 9.61
CA VAL A 38 13.84 3.63 8.63
C VAL A 38 13.11 3.74 7.29
N PRO A 39 13.69 4.39 6.26
CA PRO A 39 13.01 4.68 4.99
C PRO A 39 13.04 3.48 4.02
N ILE A 40 12.50 2.33 4.43
CA ILE A 40 12.49 1.09 3.64
C ILE A 40 11.30 0.93 2.68
N ILE A 41 10.22 1.69 2.89
CA ILE A 41 9.02 1.60 2.06
C ILE A 41 9.19 2.53 0.86
N THR A 42 9.07 1.97 -0.35
CA THR A 42 9.29 2.72 -1.59
C THR A 42 8.02 3.45 -2.03
N GLU A 43 8.17 4.65 -2.56
CA GLU A 43 7.07 5.38 -3.20
C GLU A 43 6.95 5.05 -4.68
N ILE A 44 5.82 4.50 -5.08
CA ILE A 44 5.51 4.20 -6.48
C ILE A 44 4.02 4.41 -6.75
N ASP A 45 3.67 4.66 -8.00
CA ASP A 45 2.28 4.52 -8.44
C ASP A 45 2.01 3.05 -8.75
N LEU A 46 1.58 2.30 -7.73
CA LEU A 46 1.49 0.84 -7.79
C LEU A 46 0.57 0.39 -8.94
N TYR A 47 -0.51 1.12 -9.19
CA TYR A 47 -1.49 0.78 -10.22
C TYR A 47 -0.98 0.96 -11.65
N LYS A 48 0.26 1.41 -11.87
CA LYS A 48 0.88 1.42 -13.21
C LYS A 48 1.55 0.10 -13.59
N PHE A 49 1.71 -0.81 -12.65
CA PHE A 49 2.53 -2.00 -12.83
C PHE A 49 1.73 -3.29 -12.65
N ASP A 50 2.19 -4.35 -13.31
CA ASP A 50 1.79 -5.71 -12.97
C ASP A 50 2.45 -6.13 -11.64
N PRO A 51 1.79 -6.96 -10.82
CA PRO A 51 2.29 -7.27 -9.48
C PRO A 51 3.64 -8.00 -9.47
N TRP A 52 3.94 -8.80 -10.50
CA TRP A 52 5.25 -9.47 -10.64
C TRP A 52 6.41 -8.54 -10.98
N GLN A 53 6.13 -7.28 -11.32
CA GLN A 53 7.17 -6.25 -11.52
C GLN A 53 7.52 -5.56 -10.20
N LEU A 54 6.59 -5.51 -9.23
CA LEU A 54 6.73 -4.79 -7.97
C LEU A 54 7.94 -5.24 -7.12
N PRO A 55 8.26 -6.54 -6.98
CA PRO A 55 9.42 -6.97 -6.19
C PRO A 55 10.73 -6.28 -6.56
N LYS A 56 10.94 -5.99 -7.85
CA LYS A 56 12.15 -5.35 -8.36
C LYS A 56 12.20 -3.84 -8.05
N MET A 57 11.09 -3.25 -7.64
CA MET A 57 10.95 -1.83 -7.33
C MET A 57 11.00 -1.55 -5.83
N ALA A 58 10.93 -2.59 -4.99
CA ALA A 58 11.05 -2.44 -3.56
C ALA A 58 12.52 -2.26 -3.15
N LEU A 59 12.76 -1.42 -2.14
CA LEU A 59 14.08 -1.29 -1.52
C LEU A 59 14.48 -2.54 -0.71
N TYR A 60 13.50 -3.19 -0.09
CA TYR A 60 13.68 -4.36 0.79
C TYR A 60 12.51 -5.34 0.65
N GLY A 61 12.78 -6.61 0.91
CA GLY A 61 11.76 -7.67 0.98
C GLY A 61 12.12 -8.92 0.20
N GLU A 62 11.89 -10.08 0.81
CA GLU A 62 12.10 -11.40 0.16
C GLU A 62 10.77 -12.00 -0.33
N LYS A 63 9.76 -11.98 0.54
CA LYS A 63 8.44 -12.60 0.29
C LYS A 63 7.30 -11.59 0.30
N GLU A 64 7.52 -10.46 0.94
CA GLU A 64 6.57 -9.36 1.08
C GLU A 64 7.31 -8.08 0.74
N TRP A 65 6.61 -7.17 0.06
CA TRP A 65 7.14 -5.88 -0.37
C TRP A 65 6.13 -4.81 0.00
N TYR A 66 6.64 -3.65 0.39
CA TYR A 66 5.83 -2.58 0.95
C TYR A 66 6.01 -1.31 0.11
N PHE A 67 4.89 -0.73 -0.31
CA PHE A 67 4.89 0.47 -1.14
C PHE A 67 3.98 1.55 -0.58
N PHE A 68 4.45 2.80 -0.61
CA PHE A 68 3.57 3.95 -0.56
C PHE A 68 3.03 4.23 -1.96
N SER A 69 1.71 4.21 -2.13
CA SER A 69 1.06 4.52 -3.40
C SER A 69 0.07 5.67 -3.24
N PRO A 70 0.02 6.62 -4.20
CA PRO A 70 -1.08 7.57 -4.30
C PRO A 70 -2.42 6.86 -4.35
N ARG A 71 -3.42 7.44 -3.69
CA ARG A 71 -4.81 6.99 -3.80
C ARG A 71 -5.45 7.67 -5.00
N ASP A 72 -5.37 7.01 -6.15
CA ASP A 72 -6.11 7.43 -7.33
C ASP A 72 -7.59 7.10 -7.20
N ARG A 73 -8.43 8.13 -7.34
CA ARG A 73 -9.88 7.99 -7.45
C ARG A 73 -10.21 7.70 -8.92
N LYS A 74 -11.05 6.69 -9.17
CA LYS A 74 -11.53 6.37 -10.54
C LYS A 74 -12.28 7.52 -11.20
N TYR A 75 -12.87 8.40 -10.38
CA TYR A 75 -13.52 9.63 -10.82
C TYR A 75 -13.13 10.78 -9.90
N PRO A 76 -13.00 12.02 -10.40
CA PRO A 76 -12.64 13.19 -9.60
C PRO A 76 -13.47 13.37 -8.31
N ASN A 77 -14.75 12.99 -8.37
CA ASN A 77 -15.70 13.04 -7.25
C ASN A 77 -16.19 11.65 -6.76
N GLY A 78 -15.64 10.55 -7.30
CA GLY A 78 -16.08 9.20 -6.98
C GLY A 78 -15.33 8.61 -5.79
N SER A 79 -16.03 7.83 -4.96
CA SER A 79 -15.43 7.06 -3.86
C SER A 79 -14.71 5.79 -4.35
N ARG A 80 -14.99 5.35 -5.59
CA ARG A 80 -14.47 4.11 -6.17
C ARG A 80 -13.00 4.30 -6.60
N PRO A 81 -12.04 3.54 -6.05
CA PRO A 81 -10.67 3.60 -6.51
C PRO A 81 -10.55 2.99 -7.92
N ASN A 82 -9.66 3.55 -8.76
CA ASN A 82 -9.28 2.85 -9.98
C ASN A 82 -8.36 1.71 -9.56
N ARG A 83 -8.70 0.49 -9.96
CA ARG A 83 -7.94 -0.71 -9.61
C ARG A 83 -7.47 -1.47 -10.84
N ALA A 84 -7.62 -0.88 -12.04
CA ALA A 84 -6.88 -1.37 -13.19
C ALA A 84 -5.40 -1.17 -12.92
N ALA A 85 -4.59 -2.19 -13.20
CA ALA A 85 -3.14 -2.12 -13.02
C ALA A 85 -2.42 -3.00 -14.02
N GLY A 86 -1.43 -2.42 -14.71
CA GLY A 86 -0.71 -3.10 -15.78
C GLY A 86 -1.66 -3.74 -16.79
N SER A 87 -1.52 -5.05 -16.94
CA SER A 87 -2.29 -5.92 -17.82
C SER A 87 -3.58 -6.47 -17.20
N GLY A 88 -3.93 -6.06 -15.97
CA GLY A 88 -5.03 -6.64 -15.19
C GLY A 88 -5.75 -5.67 -14.26
N TYR A 89 -6.30 -6.20 -13.17
CA TYR A 89 -6.99 -5.41 -12.16
C TYR A 89 -7.02 -6.05 -10.78
N TRP A 90 -7.02 -5.21 -9.75
CA TRP A 90 -7.17 -5.62 -8.36
C TRP A 90 -8.64 -5.70 -7.95
N LYS A 91 -9.06 -6.86 -7.43
CA LYS A 91 -10.40 -7.10 -6.90
C LYS A 91 -10.35 -7.23 -5.38
N ALA A 92 -11.20 -6.49 -4.69
CA ALA A 92 -11.35 -6.62 -3.24
C ALA A 92 -11.77 -8.05 -2.87
N THR A 93 -11.20 -8.57 -1.80
CA THR A 93 -11.59 -9.84 -1.17
C THR A 93 -11.69 -9.64 0.35
N GLY A 94 -12.56 -10.41 1.00
CA GLY A 94 -12.77 -10.33 2.44
C GLY A 94 -13.41 -9.01 2.92
N ALA A 95 -13.66 -8.95 4.23
CA ALA A 95 -14.15 -7.76 4.92
C ALA A 95 -13.02 -6.76 5.17
N ASP A 96 -13.39 -5.49 5.36
CA ASP A 96 -12.48 -4.45 5.82
C ASP A 96 -12.10 -4.74 7.28
N LYS A 97 -10.80 -4.75 7.61
CA LYS A 97 -10.31 -4.98 8.99
C LYS A 97 -9.85 -3.65 9.59
N PRO A 98 -10.47 -3.17 10.69
CA PRO A 98 -9.97 -1.98 11.39
C PRO A 98 -8.61 -2.27 12.03
N VAL A 99 -7.74 -1.26 12.06
CA VAL A 99 -6.40 -1.32 12.65
C VAL A 99 -6.20 -0.13 13.59
N GLY A 100 -5.80 -0.41 14.83
CA GLY A 100 -5.59 0.58 15.90
C GLY A 100 -6.54 0.38 17.08
N THR A 101 -6.05 0.66 18.28
CA THR A 101 -6.81 0.60 19.54
C THR A 101 -6.50 1.83 20.40
N PRO A 102 -7.46 2.38 21.18
CA PRO A 102 -8.86 1.97 21.34
C PRO A 102 -9.78 2.41 20.18
N LYS A 103 -9.30 3.28 19.27
CA LYS A 103 -10.02 3.70 18.07
C LYS A 103 -9.25 3.29 16.81
N PRO A 104 -9.93 2.85 15.73
CA PRO A 104 -9.26 2.52 14.48
C PRO A 104 -8.55 3.74 13.88
N LEU A 105 -7.25 3.63 13.64
CA LEU A 105 -6.44 4.61 12.91
C LEU A 105 -6.48 4.37 11.40
N ALA A 106 -6.65 3.11 11.00
CA ALA A 106 -6.66 2.69 9.61
C ALA A 106 -7.63 1.53 9.36
N ILE A 107 -7.84 1.26 8.08
CA ILE A 107 -8.59 0.12 7.55
C ILE A 107 -7.66 -0.65 6.62
N LYS A 108 -7.52 -1.95 6.87
CA LYS A 108 -6.83 -2.91 6.01
C LYS A 108 -7.85 -3.58 5.09
N LYS A 109 -7.56 -3.59 3.79
CA LYS A 109 -8.34 -4.26 2.74
C LYS A 109 -7.47 -5.26 2.01
N ALA A 110 -7.91 -6.52 1.92
CA ALA A 110 -7.26 -7.49 1.04
C ALA A 110 -7.76 -7.35 -0.41
N LEU A 111 -6.85 -7.48 -1.37
CA LEU A 111 -7.13 -7.51 -2.79
C LEU A 111 -6.40 -8.69 -3.44
N VAL A 112 -7.01 -9.23 -4.49
CA VAL A 112 -6.41 -10.24 -5.37
C VAL A 112 -6.28 -9.66 -6.76
N PHE A 113 -5.14 -9.87 -7.40
CA PHE A 113 -4.95 -9.45 -8.79
C PHE A 113 -5.55 -10.47 -9.76
N TYR A 114 -6.22 -9.96 -10.78
CA TYR A 114 -6.74 -10.72 -11.91
C TYR A 114 -6.03 -10.25 -13.18
N ALA A 115 -5.41 -11.18 -13.91
CA ALA A 115 -4.76 -10.87 -15.18
C ALA A 115 -5.80 -10.78 -16.31
N GLY A 116 -5.65 -9.80 -17.21
CA GLY A 116 -6.57 -9.56 -18.31
C GLY A 116 -7.71 -8.58 -17.98
N LYS A 117 -8.63 -8.41 -18.93
CA LYS A 117 -9.67 -7.36 -18.88
C LYS A 117 -10.85 -7.75 -17.98
N ALA A 118 -11.22 -6.86 -17.06
CA ALA A 118 -12.44 -7.02 -16.26
C ALA A 118 -13.71 -7.12 -17.13
N PRO A 119 -14.71 -7.93 -16.75
CA PRO A 119 -14.77 -8.80 -15.58
C PRO A 119 -14.24 -10.24 -15.81
N LYS A 120 -13.66 -10.52 -16.98
CA LYS A 120 -13.28 -11.88 -17.41
C LYS A 120 -11.81 -12.23 -17.14
N GLY A 121 -11.14 -11.50 -16.25
CA GLY A 121 -9.74 -11.76 -15.93
C GLY A 121 -9.56 -13.08 -15.18
N GLU A 122 -8.36 -13.63 -15.25
CA GLU A 122 -7.97 -14.85 -14.55
C GLU A 122 -7.40 -14.52 -13.18
N LYS A 123 -7.91 -15.19 -12.13
CA LYS A 123 -7.45 -14.97 -10.76
C LYS A 123 -5.99 -15.43 -10.63
N THR A 124 -5.13 -14.58 -10.09
CA THR A 124 -3.73 -14.93 -9.79
C THR A 124 -3.52 -15.17 -8.29
N ASN A 125 -2.30 -15.55 -7.91
CA ASN A 125 -1.88 -15.71 -6.51
C ASN A 125 -1.33 -14.42 -5.89
N TRP A 126 -1.33 -13.30 -6.62
CA TRP A 126 -0.87 -12.02 -6.10
C TRP A 126 -1.92 -11.38 -5.20
N ILE A 127 -1.51 -11.15 -3.95
CA ILE A 127 -2.32 -10.54 -2.90
C ILE A 127 -1.72 -9.19 -2.53
N MET A 128 -2.58 -8.22 -2.27
CA MET A 128 -2.21 -6.93 -1.69
C MET A 128 -3.03 -6.68 -0.43
N HIS A 129 -2.36 -6.15 0.59
CA HIS A 129 -3.02 -5.61 1.77
C HIS A 129 -2.96 -4.09 1.73
N GLU A 130 -4.04 -3.45 1.28
CA GLU A 130 -4.14 -2.00 1.23
C GLU A 130 -4.51 -1.44 2.61
N TYR A 131 -3.65 -0.61 3.18
CA TYR A 131 -3.91 0.15 4.40
C TYR A 131 -4.26 1.60 4.04
N ARG A 132 -5.38 2.08 4.59
CA ARG A 132 -5.86 3.47 4.43
C ARG A 132 -6.23 4.05 5.78
N LEU A 133 -5.92 5.32 6.04
CA LEU A 133 -6.38 5.99 7.26
C LEU A 133 -7.91 5.95 7.38
N ALA A 134 -8.40 5.65 8.58
CA ALA A 134 -9.83 5.56 8.90
C ALA A 134 -10.46 6.95 8.95
N ASP A 135 -9.71 7.93 9.45
CA ASP A 135 -10.14 9.31 9.73
C ASP A 135 -9.41 10.33 8.85
N VAL A 136 -9.61 10.24 7.53
CA VAL A 136 -9.56 11.46 6.70
C VAL A 136 -10.99 11.97 6.64
N ASP A 137 -11.30 12.76 7.66
CA ASP A 137 -12.52 13.50 7.86
C ASP A 137 -13.02 14.12 6.53
N ARG A 138 -14.34 14.09 6.32
CA ARG A 138 -15.01 14.60 5.10
C ARG A 138 -14.80 16.11 4.88
N SER A 139 -14.05 16.76 5.75
CA SER A 139 -13.77 18.19 5.85
C SER A 139 -12.36 18.59 5.35
N ALA A 140 -11.37 17.69 5.29
CA ALA A 140 -10.02 18.02 4.81
C ALA A 140 -9.83 17.74 3.31
N ARG A 141 -10.63 18.43 2.49
CA ARG A 141 -10.53 18.42 1.03
C ARG A 141 -9.32 19.27 0.60
N LYS A 142 -8.09 18.73 0.61
CA LYS A 142 -6.96 19.21 -0.21
C LYS A 142 -5.80 18.20 -0.26
N LYS A 143 -5.58 17.66 -1.47
CA LYS A 143 -4.36 17.06 -2.07
C LYS A 143 -3.39 16.33 -1.13
N ASN A 144 -3.39 14.99 -1.19
CA ASN A 144 -2.31 14.02 -0.85
C ASN A 144 -2.77 12.85 0.03
N SER A 145 -3.72 12.04 -0.45
CA SER A 145 -3.98 10.75 0.19
C SER A 145 -3.01 9.69 -0.35
N LEU A 146 -2.08 9.24 0.49
CA LEU A 146 -1.20 8.08 0.26
C LEU A 146 -1.78 6.83 0.95
N ARG A 147 -1.39 5.65 0.48
CA ARG A 147 -1.73 4.32 1.03
C ARG A 147 -0.47 3.48 1.13
N VAL A 148 -0.44 2.52 2.04
CA VAL A 148 0.57 1.45 2.03
C VAL A 148 -0.07 0.19 1.47
N GLY A 149 0.57 -0.48 0.53
CA GLY A 149 0.11 -1.70 -0.12
C GLY A 149 1.22 -2.68 -0.41
#